data_AF-A0A7J8GKF7-F1
#
_entry.id   AF-A0A7J8GKF7-F1
#
_cell.length_a   1.000
_cell.length_b   1.000
_cell.length_c   1.000
_cell.angle_alpha   90.00
_cell.angle_beta   90.00
_cell.angle_gamma   90.00
#
_symmetry.space_group_name_H-M   'P 1'
#
loop_
_entity.id
_entity.type
_entity.pdbx_description
1 polymer ?
#
loop_
_entity_poly.entity_id
_entity_poly.type
_entity_poly.pdbx_seq_one_letter_code
_entity_poly.pdbx_strand_id
1 'polypeptide(L)'
;MSPRCTKPVLATMWRACLPSPTHEAASKGHHECLETLISWGIDVDQDIPHLGTPLYVACVSQQFHCIRKLLYAGADVQKGKYWDTPLHAAAQQPSTEIVSLLLEFGADTNAKNTELLRPVDVAASSSLVERLLLQREVTPSSLYQLCRLCIRKRLGRHRLHLIPQLQLPTLLQNFLQYR
;
A
#
# COMPACT_ATOMS: atom_id res chain seq x y z
N MET A 1 -32.27 -32.02 26.36
CA MET A 1 -33.23 -31.39 25.43
C MET A 1 -32.79 -29.95 25.20
N SER A 2 -32.50 -29.60 23.95
CA SER A 2 -32.19 -28.23 23.51
C SER A 2 -33.44 -27.35 23.57
N PRO A 3 -33.27 -26.03 23.47
CA PRO A 3 -33.57 -25.40 22.17
C PRO A 3 -32.37 -24.52 21.75
N ARG A 4 -31.60 -24.93 20.73
CA ARG A 4 -31.65 -24.38 19.36
C ARG A 4 -32.39 -23.04 19.26
N CYS A 5 -31.67 -21.94 19.52
CA CYS A 5 -31.99 -20.66 18.90
C CYS A 5 -31.39 -20.63 17.50
N THR A 6 -32.25 -20.91 16.51
CA THR A 6 -32.04 -20.65 15.10
C THR A 6 -32.08 -19.13 14.84
N LYS A 7 -31.16 -18.67 13.98
CA LYS A 7 -30.91 -17.27 13.57
C LYS A 7 -32.17 -16.53 13.08
N PRO A 8 -32.05 -15.20 12.86
CA PRO A 8 -32.27 -14.78 11.48
C PRO A 8 -31.04 -14.09 10.87
N VAL A 9 -30.84 -14.40 9.59
CA VAL A 9 -29.75 -14.03 8.69
C VAL A 9 -29.97 -12.61 8.15
N LEU A 10 -29.95 -11.58 9.01
CA LEU A 10 -30.16 -10.19 8.58
C LEU A 10 -29.08 -9.20 9.07
N ALA A 11 -27.85 -9.67 9.28
CA ALA A 11 -26.74 -8.83 9.76
C ALA A 11 -25.87 -8.21 8.63
N THR A 12 -26.32 -8.19 7.37
CA THR A 12 -25.45 -7.83 6.22
C THR A 12 -26.01 -6.77 5.27
N MET A 13 -26.94 -5.90 5.70
CA MET A 13 -27.58 -4.96 4.77
C MET A 13 -27.61 -3.48 5.16
N TRP A 14 -26.72 -3.04 6.05
CA TRP A 14 -26.23 -1.66 6.03
C TRP A 14 -24.83 -1.60 6.67
N ARG A 15 -23.77 -1.60 5.86
CA ARG A 15 -22.46 -1.19 6.35
C ARG A 15 -22.49 0.33 6.42
N ALA A 16 -22.86 0.86 7.59
CA ALA A 16 -22.63 2.26 7.95
C ALA A 16 -21.23 2.68 7.45
N CYS A 17 -21.12 3.86 6.83
CA CYS A 17 -19.83 4.52 6.63
C CYS A 17 -19.26 4.85 8.02
N LEU A 18 -18.62 3.88 8.67
CA LEU A 18 -17.99 4.09 9.96
C LEU A 18 -16.77 4.99 9.73
N PRO A 19 -16.62 6.08 10.51
CA PRO A 19 -15.41 6.89 10.44
C PRO A 19 -14.21 6.02 10.81
N SER A 20 -13.15 6.13 10.03
CA SER A 20 -11.92 5.36 10.23
C SER A 20 -10.77 6.32 10.54
N PRO A 21 -10.26 6.34 11.79
CA PRO A 21 -9.17 7.23 12.19
C PRO A 21 -7.92 7.10 11.29
N THR A 22 -7.65 5.88 10.83
CA THR A 22 -6.56 5.55 9.92
C THR A 22 -6.68 6.22 8.56
N HIS A 23 -7.87 6.17 7.95
CA HIS A 23 -8.14 6.80 6.66
C HIS A 23 -8.13 8.33 6.78
N GLU A 24 -8.67 8.89 7.85
CA GLU A 24 -8.65 10.33 8.10
C GLU A 24 -7.20 10.82 8.27
N ALA A 25 -6.42 10.17 9.12
CA ALA A 25 -5.00 10.51 9.32
C ALA A 25 -4.20 10.37 8.01
N ALA A 26 -4.45 9.32 7.24
CA ALA A 26 -3.83 9.10 5.94
C ALA A 26 -4.20 10.18 4.91
N SER A 27 -5.46 10.61 4.86
CA SER A 27 -5.92 11.67 3.95
C SER A 27 -5.37 13.06 4.32
N LYS A 28 -5.34 13.37 5.63
CA LYS A 28 -4.90 14.68 6.14
C LYS A 28 -3.39 14.83 6.32
N GLY A 29 -2.62 13.76 6.14
CA GLY A 29 -1.16 13.80 6.28
C GLY A 29 -0.66 13.71 7.73
N HIS A 30 -1.51 13.29 8.67
CA HIS A 30 -1.16 13.17 10.10
C HIS A 30 -0.33 11.91 10.38
N HIS A 31 0.91 11.88 9.88
CA HIS A 31 1.76 10.69 9.94
C HIS A 31 2.13 10.25 11.36
N GLU A 32 2.20 11.17 12.34
CA GLU A 32 2.47 10.85 13.75
C GLU A 32 1.28 10.12 14.40
N CYS A 33 0.06 10.58 14.11
CA CYS A 33 -1.16 9.88 14.50
C CYS A 33 -1.20 8.49 13.87
N LEU A 34 -0.84 8.39 12.59
CA LEU A 34 -0.82 7.11 11.87
C LEU A 34 0.21 6.14 12.48
N GLU A 35 1.40 6.62 12.83
CA GLU A 35 2.43 5.83 13.53
C GLU A 35 1.93 5.31 14.88
N THR A 36 1.27 6.17 15.66
CA THR A 36 0.66 5.77 16.93
C THR A 36 -0.40 4.68 16.72
N LEU A 37 -1.31 4.87 15.76
CA LEU A 37 -2.35 3.89 15.45
C LEU A 37 -1.74 2.54 15.01
N ILE A 38 -0.74 2.56 14.14
CA ILE A 38 0.00 1.36 13.69
C ILE A 38 0.61 0.61 14.89
N SER A 39 1.21 1.34 15.84
CA SER A 39 1.81 0.73 17.03
C SER A 39 0.80 0.00 17.93
N TRP A 40 -0.49 0.35 17.84
CA TRP A 40 -1.58 -0.31 18.57
C TRP A 40 -2.10 -1.56 17.86
N GLY A 41 -1.51 -1.94 16.72
CA GLY A 41 -1.82 -3.19 16.03
C GLY A 41 -3.06 -3.13 15.13
N ILE A 42 -3.42 -1.96 14.63
CA ILE A 42 -4.47 -1.82 13.60
C ILE A 42 -4.13 -2.62 12.35
N ASP A 43 -5.15 -3.00 11.57
CA ASP A 43 -4.94 -3.53 10.23
C ASP A 43 -4.59 -2.39 9.27
N VAL A 44 -3.33 -2.32 8.84
CA VAL A 44 -2.82 -1.31 7.91
C VAL A 44 -3.45 -1.40 6.52
N ASP A 45 -4.03 -2.56 6.18
CA ASP A 45 -4.68 -2.85 4.91
C ASP A 45 -6.21 -2.84 5.02
N GLN A 46 -6.76 -2.24 6.09
CA GLN A 46 -8.20 -2.13 6.28
C GLN A 46 -8.86 -1.50 5.05
N ASP A 47 -9.70 -2.26 4.35
CA ASP A 47 -10.37 -1.77 3.14
C ASP A 47 -11.79 -1.31 3.46
N ILE A 48 -12.09 -0.06 3.12
CA ILE A 48 -13.42 0.53 3.24
C ILE A 48 -13.98 0.71 1.82
N PRO A 49 -15.12 0.08 1.45
CA PRO A 49 -15.56 -0.03 0.05
C PRO A 49 -15.59 1.28 -0.77
N HIS A 50 -15.91 2.42 -0.15
CA HIS A 50 -15.97 3.71 -0.82
C HIS A 50 -14.65 4.50 -0.76
N LEU A 51 -13.70 4.13 0.10
CA LEU A 51 -12.41 4.80 0.26
C LEU A 51 -11.22 3.99 -0.30
N GLY A 52 -11.26 2.66 -0.22
CA GLY A 52 -10.11 1.78 -0.43
C GLY A 52 -9.34 1.53 0.86
N THR A 53 -8.03 1.29 0.74
CA THR A 53 -7.09 1.18 1.88
C THR A 53 -6.57 2.56 2.34
N PRO A 54 -5.99 2.66 3.56
CA PRO A 54 -5.30 3.88 4.00
C PRO A 54 -4.17 4.29 3.04
N LEU A 55 -3.44 3.33 2.48
CA LEU A 55 -2.36 3.59 1.52
C LEU A 55 -2.90 4.24 0.24
N TYR A 56 -4.00 3.73 -0.29
CA TYR A 56 -4.68 4.31 -1.45
C TYR A 56 -5.13 5.76 -1.18
N VAL A 57 -5.80 5.99 -0.05
CA VAL A 57 -6.27 7.33 0.35
C VAL A 57 -5.10 8.31 0.50
N ALA A 58 -3.98 7.87 1.06
CA ALA A 58 -2.78 8.70 1.16
C ALA A 58 -2.19 9.03 -0.22
N CYS A 59 -2.24 8.11 -1.20
CA CYS A 59 -1.78 8.34 -2.56
C CYS A 59 -2.68 9.34 -3.30
N VAL A 60 -4.01 9.18 -3.22
CA VAL A 60 -4.98 10.15 -3.76
C VAL A 60 -4.76 11.55 -3.15
N SER A 61 -4.47 11.61 -1.86
CA SER A 61 -4.27 12.87 -1.13
C SER A 61 -2.82 13.39 -1.18
N GLN A 62 -1.91 12.74 -1.92
CA GLN A 62 -0.49 13.09 -2.06
C GLN A 62 0.30 13.19 -0.72
N GLN A 63 -0.08 12.40 0.27
CA GLN A 63 0.51 12.46 1.63
C GLN A 63 1.75 11.57 1.76
N PHE A 64 2.88 12.02 1.19
CA PHE A 64 4.13 11.26 1.11
C PHE A 64 4.59 10.63 2.43
N HIS A 65 4.54 11.37 3.53
CA HIS A 65 4.97 10.88 4.85
C HIS A 65 4.07 9.76 5.38
N CYS A 66 2.76 9.84 5.15
CA CYS A 66 1.81 8.78 5.49
C CYS A 66 2.05 7.53 4.62
N ILE A 67 2.24 7.71 3.31
CA ILE A 67 2.56 6.62 2.37
C ILE A 67 3.80 5.87 2.84
N ARG A 68 4.88 6.59 3.18
CA ARG A 68 6.13 5.99 3.68
C ARG A 68 5.91 5.20 4.97
N LYS A 69 5.18 5.76 5.94
CA LYS A 69 4.88 5.06 7.21
C LYS A 69 4.07 3.78 6.98
N LEU A 70 3.05 3.83 6.13
CA LEU A 70 2.21 2.65 5.80
C LEU A 70 3.03 1.55 5.10
N LEU A 71 3.85 1.91 4.12
CA LEU A 71 4.72 0.95 3.42
C LEU A 71 5.76 0.33 4.36
N TYR A 72 6.34 1.12 5.27
CA TYR A 72 7.29 0.62 6.28
C TYR A 72 6.63 -0.33 7.27
N ALA A 73 5.37 -0.06 7.63
CA ALA A 73 4.54 -0.95 8.45
C ALA A 73 4.10 -2.22 7.70
N GLY A 74 4.39 -2.32 6.39
CA GLY A 74 4.11 -3.49 5.59
C GLY A 74 2.73 -3.50 4.95
N ALA A 75 2.13 -2.33 4.70
CA ALA A 75 0.94 -2.21 3.88
C ALA A 75 1.18 -2.83 2.49
N ASP A 76 0.15 -3.50 1.96
CA ASP A 76 0.20 -4.12 0.65
C ASP A 76 0.15 -3.03 -0.44
N VAL A 77 1.29 -2.85 -1.11
CA VAL A 77 1.47 -1.86 -2.18
C VAL A 77 0.51 -2.07 -3.36
N GLN A 78 -0.08 -3.26 -3.49
CA GLN A 78 -1.02 -3.60 -4.56
C GLN A 78 -2.48 -3.32 -4.16
N LYS A 79 -2.80 -3.30 -2.87
CA LYS A 79 -4.18 -3.25 -2.39
C LYS A 79 -4.66 -1.80 -2.29
N GLY A 80 -5.45 -1.40 -3.28
CA GLY A 80 -6.02 -0.06 -3.34
C GLY A 80 -7.53 -0.03 -3.11
N LYS A 81 -8.28 0.54 -4.05
CA LYS A 81 -9.75 0.61 -4.04
C LYS A 81 -10.31 -0.20 -5.20
N TYR A 82 -11.03 -1.29 -4.91
CA TYR A 82 -11.45 -2.27 -5.92
C TYR A 82 -10.24 -2.80 -6.72
N TRP A 83 -10.17 -2.49 -8.02
CA TRP A 83 -9.06 -2.86 -8.90
C TRP A 83 -8.06 -1.72 -9.11
N ASP A 84 -8.35 -0.53 -8.60
CA ASP A 84 -7.45 0.60 -8.69
C ASP A 84 -6.38 0.49 -7.60
N THR A 85 -5.13 0.32 -8.01
CA THR A 85 -4.01 0.15 -7.07
C THR A 85 -3.52 1.51 -6.55
N PRO A 86 -2.76 1.57 -5.44
CA PRO A 86 -2.09 2.79 -5.01
C PRO A 86 -1.24 3.44 -6.11
N LEU A 87 -0.64 2.63 -7.00
CA LEU A 87 0.14 3.12 -8.14
C LEU A 87 -0.74 3.82 -9.20
N HIS A 88 -1.97 3.35 -9.44
CA HIS A 88 -2.92 4.06 -10.32
C HIS A 88 -3.27 5.44 -9.74
N ALA A 89 -3.63 5.48 -8.45
CA ALA A 89 -3.95 6.74 -7.76
C ALA A 89 -2.76 7.72 -7.78
N ALA A 90 -1.53 7.23 -7.58
CA ALA A 90 -0.33 8.06 -7.66
C ALA A 90 -0.02 8.52 -9.09
N ALA A 91 -0.30 7.69 -10.09
CA ALA A 91 0.01 8.00 -11.48
C ALA A 91 -0.85 9.14 -12.06
N GLN A 92 -2.08 9.30 -11.56
CA GLN A 92 -2.97 10.42 -11.91
C GLN A 92 -2.51 11.77 -11.33
N GLN A 93 -1.45 11.78 -10.51
CA GLN A 93 -0.95 12.95 -9.77
C GLN A 93 0.46 13.32 -10.25
N PRO A 94 0.94 14.56 -10.02
CA PRO A 94 2.22 15.00 -10.56
C PRO A 94 3.47 14.52 -9.78
N SER A 95 3.32 13.92 -8.59
CA SER A 95 4.48 13.55 -7.75
C SER A 95 5.17 12.28 -8.20
N THR A 96 6.37 12.46 -8.77
CA THR A 96 7.27 11.34 -9.11
C THR A 96 7.87 10.66 -7.89
N GLU A 97 7.93 11.34 -6.76
CA GLU A 97 8.49 10.84 -5.50
C GLU A 97 7.61 9.73 -4.93
N ILE A 98 6.28 9.93 -4.94
CA ILE A 98 5.32 8.92 -4.49
C ILE A 98 5.36 7.70 -5.41
N VAL A 99 5.39 7.92 -6.72
CA VAL A 99 5.49 6.83 -7.71
C VAL A 99 6.78 6.03 -7.52
N SER A 100 7.91 6.71 -7.36
CA SER A 100 9.22 6.07 -7.11
C SER A 100 9.18 5.22 -5.84
N LEU A 101 8.60 5.75 -4.76
CA LEU A 101 8.48 5.04 -3.49
C LEU A 101 7.61 3.78 -3.63
N LEU A 102 6.45 3.87 -4.30
CA LEU A 102 5.61 2.69 -4.53
C LEU A 102 6.34 1.62 -5.34
N LEU A 103 7.08 2.00 -6.38
CA LEU A 103 7.88 1.07 -7.19
C LEU A 103 9.04 0.44 -6.39
N GLU A 104 9.67 1.19 -5.47
CA GLU A 104 10.65 0.65 -4.53
C GLU A 104 10.08 -0.41 -3.58
N PHE A 105 8.78 -0.32 -3.29
CA PHE A 105 8.03 -1.32 -2.54
C PHE A 105 7.45 -2.46 -3.40
N GLY A 106 7.72 -2.43 -4.71
CA GLY A 106 7.35 -3.49 -5.63
C GLY A 106 5.95 -3.36 -6.22
N ALA A 107 5.45 -2.13 -6.35
CA ALA A 107 4.22 -1.87 -7.08
C ALA A 107 4.29 -2.43 -8.51
N ASP A 108 3.24 -3.14 -8.94
CA ASP A 108 3.15 -3.69 -10.29
C ASP A 108 2.75 -2.61 -11.31
N THR A 109 3.64 -2.32 -12.24
CA THR A 109 3.41 -1.36 -13.33
C THR A 109 2.44 -1.89 -14.40
N ASN A 110 2.16 -3.20 -14.39
CA ASN A 110 1.26 -3.84 -15.35
C ASN A 110 -0.12 -4.21 -14.77
N ALA A 111 -0.38 -3.86 -13.51
CA ALA A 111 -1.70 -4.04 -12.91
C ALA A 111 -2.76 -3.33 -13.76
N LYS A 112 -3.93 -3.95 -13.93
CA LYS A 112 -5.04 -3.37 -14.69
C LYS A 112 -6.19 -3.03 -13.75
N ASN A 113 -6.69 -1.81 -13.84
CA ASN A 113 -7.90 -1.41 -13.12
C ASN A 113 -9.17 -1.90 -13.84
N THR A 114 -10.35 -1.45 -13.37
CA THR A 114 -11.66 -1.84 -13.95
C THR A 114 -11.84 -1.41 -15.41
N GLU A 115 -11.11 -0.39 -15.85
CA GLU A 115 -11.14 0.12 -17.22
C GLU A 115 -10.08 -0.56 -18.10
N LEU A 116 -9.39 -1.58 -17.58
CA LEU A 116 -8.28 -2.30 -18.21
C LEU A 116 -7.04 -1.43 -18.47
N LEU A 117 -7.00 -0.24 -17.86
CA LEU A 117 -5.87 0.68 -17.93
C LEU A 117 -4.79 0.27 -16.93
N ARG A 118 -3.53 0.42 -17.33
CA ARG A 118 -2.37 0.30 -16.44
C ARG A 118 -2.09 1.65 -15.77
N PRO A 119 -1.24 1.69 -14.71
CA PRO A 119 -0.84 2.94 -14.10
C PRO A 119 -0.27 3.98 -15.07
N VAL A 120 0.50 3.56 -16.08
CA VAL A 120 1.03 4.49 -17.09
C VAL A 120 -0.07 5.07 -17.97
N ASP A 121 -1.13 4.31 -18.25
CA ASP A 121 -2.21 4.71 -19.14
C ASP A 121 -3.15 5.74 -18.48
N VAL A 122 -3.14 5.85 -17.15
CA VAL A 122 -3.87 6.90 -16.39
C VAL A 122 -3.02 8.13 -16.06
N ALA A 123 -1.72 8.11 -16.39
CA ALA A 123 -0.84 9.25 -16.16
C ALA A 123 -1.10 10.37 -17.17
N ALA A 124 -0.88 11.62 -16.75
CA ALA A 124 -0.99 12.75 -17.66
C ALA A 124 0.05 12.64 -18.80
N SER A 125 -0.37 12.92 -20.03
CA SER A 125 0.49 12.81 -21.21
C SER A 125 1.68 13.79 -21.14
N SER A 126 2.85 13.32 -21.56
CA SER A 126 4.15 13.99 -21.47
C SER A 126 4.61 14.37 -20.05
N SER A 127 3.95 13.84 -19.01
CA SER A 127 4.33 14.11 -17.61
C SER A 127 5.66 13.43 -17.25
N LEU A 128 6.26 13.89 -16.15
CA LEU A 128 7.43 13.21 -15.59
C LEU A 128 7.07 11.82 -15.03
N VAL A 129 5.83 11.65 -14.55
CA VAL A 129 5.32 10.38 -14.04
C VAL A 129 5.17 9.34 -15.14
N GLU A 130 4.57 9.71 -16.28
CA GLU A 130 4.48 8.84 -17.45
C GLU A 130 5.88 8.39 -17.90
N ARG A 131 6.80 9.35 -18.06
CA ARG A 131 8.20 9.06 -18.43
C ARG A 131 8.89 8.11 -17.45
N LEU A 132 8.68 8.30 -16.15
CA LEU A 132 9.26 7.44 -15.11
C LEU A 132 8.70 6.02 -15.17
N LEU A 133 7.39 5.86 -15.34
CA LEU A 133 6.73 4.56 -15.47
C LEU A 133 7.21 3.82 -16.72
N LEU A 134 7.28 4.50 -17.87
CA LEU A 134 7.82 3.93 -19.11
C LEU A 134 9.30 3.53 -18.96
N GLN A 135 10.12 4.36 -18.30
CA GLN A 135 11.51 4.03 -18.04
C GLN A 135 11.64 2.74 -17.20
N ARG A 136 10.73 2.53 -16.25
CA ARG A 136 10.69 1.34 -15.40
C ARG A 136 10.24 0.07 -16.11
N GLU A 137 9.48 0.16 -17.20
CA GLU A 137 9.15 -1.00 -18.04
C GLU A 137 10.36 -1.50 -18.82
N VAL A 138 11.21 -0.59 -19.29
CA VAL A 138 12.40 -0.94 -20.10
C VAL A 138 13.59 -1.34 -19.22
N THR A 139 13.70 -0.78 -18.02
CA THR A 139 14.82 -1.05 -17.12
C THR A 139 14.52 -2.21 -16.16
N PRO A 140 15.25 -3.34 -16.25
CA PRO A 140 15.05 -4.43 -15.32
C PRO A 140 15.40 -3.98 -13.89
N SER A 141 14.64 -4.46 -12.91
CA SER A 141 14.97 -4.24 -11.51
C SER A 141 16.32 -4.87 -11.19
N SER A 142 17.14 -4.15 -10.41
CA SER A 142 18.43 -4.68 -9.97
C SER A 142 18.27 -5.95 -9.13
N LEU A 143 19.31 -6.78 -9.12
CA LEU A 143 19.30 -8.02 -8.33
C LEU A 143 19.03 -7.74 -6.84
N TYR A 144 19.64 -6.71 -6.26
CA TYR A 144 19.42 -6.34 -4.86
C TYR A 144 17.94 -6.01 -4.59
N GLN A 145 17.28 -5.32 -5.51
CA GLN A 145 15.87 -4.96 -5.38
C GLN A 145 14.97 -6.19 -5.45
N LEU A 146 15.24 -7.09 -6.40
CA LEU A 146 14.55 -8.38 -6.50
C LEU A 146 14.72 -9.20 -5.21
N CYS A 147 15.95 -9.30 -4.69
CA CYS A 147 16.24 -9.98 -3.43
C CYS A 147 15.45 -9.36 -2.26
N ARG A 148 15.42 -8.03 -2.15
CA ARG A 148 14.66 -7.32 -1.10
C ARG A 148 13.18 -7.70 -1.13
N LEU A 149 12.56 -7.58 -2.30
CA LEU A 149 11.14 -7.89 -2.48
C LEU A 149 10.84 -9.36 -2.24
N CYS A 150 11.67 -10.28 -2.77
CA CYS A 150 11.51 -11.71 -2.57
C CYS A 150 11.61 -12.12 -1.09
N ILE A 151 12.60 -11.60 -0.36
CA ILE A 151 12.79 -11.91 1.07
C ILE A 151 11.59 -11.39 1.86
N ARG A 152 11.19 -10.13 1.67
CA ARG A 152 10.04 -9.53 2.36
C ARG A 152 8.74 -10.27 2.06
N LYS A 153 8.50 -10.65 0.80
CA LYS A 153 7.31 -11.42 0.39
C LYS A 153 7.28 -12.81 1.06
N ARG A 154 8.42 -13.51 1.15
CA ARG A 154 8.52 -14.83 1.79
C ARG A 154 8.37 -14.77 3.32
N LEU A 155 8.92 -13.73 3.96
CA LEU A 155 8.67 -13.46 5.39
C LEU A 155 7.19 -13.17 5.62
N GLY A 156 6.58 -12.36 4.76
CA GLY A 156 5.21 -11.89 4.91
C GLY A 156 5.07 -10.81 5.97
N ARG A 157 4.02 -9.98 5.84
CA ARG A 157 3.82 -8.74 6.61
C ARG A 157 3.98 -8.93 8.12
N HIS A 158 3.37 -9.97 8.69
CA HIS A 158 3.35 -10.22 10.12
C HIS A 158 4.73 -10.50 10.72
N ARG A 159 5.71 -10.89 9.91
CA ARG A 159 7.06 -11.27 10.35
C ARG A 159 8.13 -10.26 9.96
N LEU A 160 7.76 -9.12 9.38
CA LEU A 160 8.73 -8.06 9.02
C LEU A 160 9.46 -7.51 10.25
N HIS A 161 8.82 -7.51 11.42
CA HIS A 161 9.46 -7.12 12.69
C HIS A 161 10.58 -8.09 13.13
N LEU A 162 10.67 -9.29 12.54
CA LEU A 162 11.70 -10.28 12.83
C LEU A 162 12.97 -10.11 11.97
N ILE A 163 12.99 -9.16 11.02
CA ILE A 163 14.18 -8.93 10.18
C ILE A 163 15.48 -8.72 10.99
N PRO A 164 15.50 -7.97 12.11
CA PRO A 164 16.69 -7.83 12.97
C PRO A 164 17.20 -9.15 13.57
N GLN A 165 16.36 -10.18 13.64
CA GLN A 165 16.71 -11.50 14.19
C GLN A 165 17.32 -12.43 13.14
N LEU A 166 17.29 -12.05 11.86
CA LEU A 166 17.95 -12.81 10.80
C LEU A 166 19.46 -12.76 11.00
N GLN A 167 20.12 -13.90 10.85
CA GLN A 167 21.58 -14.05 10.91
C GLN A 167 22.23 -13.45 9.65
N LEU A 168 22.08 -12.13 9.47
CA LEU A 168 22.55 -11.33 8.35
C LEU A 168 23.36 -10.14 8.88
N PRO A 169 24.35 -9.63 8.13
CA PRO A 169 24.99 -8.36 8.42
C PRO A 169 23.98 -7.22 8.61
N THR A 170 24.27 -6.30 9.54
CA THR A 170 23.40 -5.16 9.88
C THR A 170 23.03 -4.31 8.66
N LEU A 171 23.97 -4.15 7.72
CA LEU A 171 23.73 -3.44 6.46
C LEU A 171 22.63 -4.10 5.62
N LEU A 172 22.60 -5.44 5.55
CA LEU A 172 21.54 -6.17 4.84
C LEU A 172 20.22 -6.12 5.61
N GLN A 173 20.25 -6.15 6.94
CA GLN A 173 19.04 -5.99 7.76
C GLN A 173 18.41 -4.61 7.54
N ASN A 174 19.21 -3.54 7.53
CA ASN A 174 18.78 -2.17 7.27
C ASN A 174 18.20 -2.04 5.85
N PHE A 175 18.91 -2.58 4.85
CA PHE A 175 18.45 -2.64 3.47
C PHE A 175 17.07 -3.32 3.33
N LEU A 176 16.83 -4.43 4.03
CA LEU A 176 15.53 -5.12 4.05
C LEU A 176 14.42 -4.34 4.78
N GLN A 177 14.80 -3.46 5.71
CA GLN A 177 13.91 -2.58 6.47
C GLN A 177 13.69 -1.21 5.82
N TYR A 178 14.31 -0.93 4.67
CA TYR A 178 14.33 0.40 4.05
C TYR A 178 14.92 1.49 4.98
N ARG A 179 15.93 1.11 5.77
CA ARG A 179 16.76 1.99 6.60
C ARG A 179 18.15 2.09 6.02
#